data_AF-A0A915BQ90-F1
#
_entry.id   AF-A0A915BQ90-F1
#
_cell.length_a   1.000
_cell.length_b   1.000
_cell.length_c   1.000
_cell.angle_alpha   90.00
_cell.angle_beta   90.00
_cell.angle_gamma   90.00
#
_symmetry.space_group_name_H-M   'P 1'
#
loop_
_entity.id
_entity.type
_entity.pdbx_description
1 polymer ?
#
loop_
_entity_poly.entity_id
_entity_poly.type
_entity_poly.pdbx_seq_one_letter_code
_entity_poly.pdbx_strand_id
1 'polypeptide(L)' 'MKMPKEELVTAESEILELLQNHPDGVTNEELVKMTASLEGKIRGETVNSLLSSGKIEMLPGTKQDIFSHRRVE' A
#
# COMPACT_ATOMS: atom_id res chain seq x y z
N MET A 1 -13.58 -16.90 5.60
CA MET A 1 -14.05 -15.81 6.49
C MET A 1 -13.95 -14.51 5.68
N LYS A 2 -15.06 -13.78 5.50
CA LYS A 2 -15.05 -12.44 4.86
C LYS A 2 -14.76 -11.42 5.96
N MET A 3 -13.66 -10.70 5.85
CA MET A 3 -13.31 -9.60 6.74
C MET A 3 -14.28 -8.42 6.53
N PRO A 4 -14.51 -7.58 7.55
CA PRO A 4 -15.37 -6.40 7.41
C PRO A 4 -14.79 -5.52 6.31
N LYS A 5 -15.58 -5.35 5.23
CA LYS A 5 -15.17 -4.55 4.07
C LYS A 5 -14.84 -3.11 4.44
N GLU A 6 -15.40 -2.61 5.54
CA GLU A 6 -15.24 -1.23 5.97
C GLU A 6 -13.78 -0.90 6.33
N GLU A 7 -13.10 -1.76 7.11
CA GLU A 7 -11.70 -1.53 7.49
C GLU A 7 -10.73 -1.61 6.29
N LEU A 8 -11.02 -2.50 5.34
CA LEU A 8 -10.25 -2.60 4.09
C LEU A 8 -10.42 -1.37 3.20
N VAL A 9 -11.61 -0.77 3.17
CA VAL A 9 -11.87 0.45 2.38
C VAL A 9 -11.15 1.66 2.98
N THR A 10 -11.12 1.77 4.30
CA THR A 10 -10.36 2.83 5.00
C THR A 10 -8.87 2.66 4.76
N ALA A 11 -8.36 1.43 4.90
CA ALA A 11 -6.97 1.08 4.60
C ALA A 11 -6.59 1.38 3.14
N GLU A 12 -7.48 1.05 2.19
CA GLU A 12 -7.26 1.28 0.76
C GLU A 12 -7.12 2.77 0.48
N SER A 13 -7.99 3.58 1.09
CA SER A 13 -7.99 5.03 0.93
C SER A 13 -6.73 5.65 1.53
N GLU A 14 -6.32 5.25 2.74
CA GLU A 14 -5.07 5.70 3.38
C GLU A 14 -3.85 5.40 2.50
N ILE A 15 -3.72 4.15 2.03
CA ILE A 15 -2.59 3.75 1.19
C ILE A 15 -2.60 4.51 -0.14
N LEU A 16 -3.76 4.67 -0.79
CA LEU A 16 -3.85 5.38 -2.07
C LEU A 16 -3.56 6.88 -1.94
N GLU A 17 -4.01 7.51 -0.86
CA GLU A 17 -3.77 8.93 -0.59
C GLU A 17 -2.29 9.18 -0.27
N LEU A 18 -1.67 8.27 0.49
CA LEU A 18 -0.25 8.30 0.76
C LEU A 18 0.57 8.12 -0.53
N LEU A 19 0.22 7.15 -1.36
CA LEU A 19 0.87 6.95 -2.66
C LEU A 19 0.64 8.11 -3.63
N GLN A 20 -0.48 8.83 -3.50
CA GLN A 20 -0.74 10.04 -4.27
C GLN A 20 0.16 11.21 -3.83
N ASN A 21 0.44 11.33 -2.52
CA ASN A 21 1.39 12.31 -1.99
C ASN A 21 2.85 11.97 -2.29
N HIS A 22 3.13 10.72 -2.65
CA HIS A 22 4.46 10.21 -2.97
C HIS A 22 4.52 9.66 -4.40
N PRO A 23 4.58 10.55 -5.42
CA PRO A 23 4.60 10.14 -6.82
C PRO A 23 5.86 9.36 -7.21
N ASP A 24 6.96 9.46 -6.47
CA ASP A 24 8.17 8.63 -6.64
C ASP A 24 8.01 7.21 -6.06
N GLY A 25 6.90 6.97 -5.37
CA GLY A 25 6.61 5.75 -4.63
C GLY A 25 7.12 5.76 -3.19
N VAL A 26 6.61 4.83 -2.40
CA VAL A 26 6.96 4.67 -0.97
C VAL A 26 7.53 3.29 -0.70
N THR A 27 8.57 3.24 0.12
CA THR A 27 9.16 1.98 0.53
C THR A 27 8.21 1.20 1.43
N ASN A 28 8.37 -0.12 1.49
CA ASN A 28 7.57 -0.94 2.40
C ASN A 28 7.70 -0.47 3.87
N GLU A 29 8.88 -0.03 4.31
CA GLU A 29 9.08 0.52 5.66
C GLU A 29 8.30 1.81 5.91
N GLU A 30 8.31 2.74 4.95
CA GLU A 30 7.60 4.02 5.09
C GLU A 30 6.09 3.81 5.02
N LEU A 31 5.63 2.96 4.10
CA LEU A 31 4.25 2.50 4.07
C LEU A 31 3.87 1.94 5.44
N VAL A 32 4.71 1.06 6.01
CA VAL A 32 4.46 0.43 7.30
C VAL A 32 4.37 1.41 8.46
N LYS A 33 5.22 2.43 8.47
CA LYS A 33 5.23 3.48 9.50
C LYS A 33 4.05 4.43 9.37
N MET A 34 3.76 4.88 8.15
CA MET A 34 2.71 5.85 7.90
C MET A 34 1.32 5.21 8.05
N THR A 35 1.18 3.95 7.67
CA THR A 35 -0.02 3.15 7.94
C THR A 35 0.13 2.32 9.23
N ALA A 36 0.86 2.81 10.24
CA ALA A 36 1.01 2.11 11.52
C ALA A 36 -0.33 1.97 12.26
N SER A 37 -1.30 2.83 11.96
CA SER A 37 -2.69 2.76 12.42
C SER A 37 -3.43 1.53 11.89
N LEU A 38 -2.99 0.96 10.76
CA LEU A 38 -3.59 -0.22 10.15
C LEU A 38 -2.95 -1.49 10.69
N GLU A 39 -3.78 -2.50 10.99
CA GLU A 39 -3.29 -3.81 11.36
C GLU A 39 -2.42 -4.40 10.22
N GLY A 40 -1.29 -5.02 10.57
CA GLY A 40 -0.32 -5.51 9.57
C GLY A 40 -0.92 -6.48 8.55
N LYS A 41 -1.92 -7.26 8.97
CA LYS A 41 -2.66 -8.18 8.10
C LYS A 41 -3.57 -7.43 7.11
N ILE A 42 -4.36 -6.47 7.60
CA ILE A 42 -5.25 -5.65 6.76
C ILE A 42 -4.45 -4.87 5.74
N ARG A 43 -3.34 -4.27 6.16
CA ARG A 43 -2.42 -3.56 5.28
C ARG A 43 -1.85 -4.48 4.19
N GLY A 44 -1.36 -5.65 4.58
CA GLY A 44 -0.84 -6.64 3.62
C GLY A 44 -1.88 -7.04 2.59
N GLU A 45 -3.10 -7.35 3.01
CA GLU A 45 -4.20 -7.67 2.08
C GLU A 45 -4.62 -6.48 1.23
N THR A 46 -4.64 -5.27 1.78
CA THR A 46 -4.99 -4.06 1.05
C THR A 46 -3.96 -3.77 -0.03
N VAL A 47 -2.67 -3.79 0.31
CA VAL A 47 -1.57 -3.64 -0.66
C VAL A 47 -1.66 -4.70 -1.74
N ASN A 48 -1.90 -5.97 -1.36
CA ASN A 48 -2.04 -7.06 -2.32
C ASN A 48 -3.26 -6.87 -3.24
N SER A 49 -4.39 -6.41 -2.68
CA SER A 49 -5.61 -6.10 -3.42
C SER A 49 -5.40 -4.92 -4.37
N LEU A 50 -4.70 -3.88 -3.94
CA LEU A 50 -4.34 -2.71 -4.75
C LEU A 50 -3.39 -3.06 -5.89
N LEU A 51 -2.38 -3.88 -5.60
CA LEU A 51 -1.43 -4.40 -6.60
C LEU A 51 -2.15 -5.27 -7.63
N SER A 52 -2.98 -6.21 -7.16
CA SER A 52 -3.76 -7.11 -8.01
C SER A 52 -4.80 -6.34 -8.84
N SER A 53 -5.35 -5.26 -8.31
CA SER A 53 -6.25 -4.35 -9.03
C SER A 53 -5.51 -3.42 -10.00
N GLY A 54 -4.17 -3.38 -9.99
CA GLY A 54 -3.39 -2.47 -10.82
C GLY A 54 -3.50 -0.99 -10.43
N LYS A 55 -4.07 -0.67 -9.26
CA LYS A 55 -4.13 0.72 -8.76
C LYS A 55 -2.77 1.19 -8.28
N ILE A 56 -1.93 0.25 -7.87
CA ILE A 56 -0.56 0.51 -7.43
C ILE A 56 0.36 -0.51 -8.11
N GLU A 57 1.59 -0.12 -8.37
CA GLU A 57 2.64 -0.97 -8.90
C GLU A 57 3.76 -1.12 -7.88
N MET A 58 4.33 -2.33 -7.83
CA MET A 58 5.53 -2.60 -7.05
C MET A 58 6.74 -2.36 -7.94
N LEU A 59 7.42 -1.25 -7.71
CA LEU A 59 8.64 -0.88 -8.39
C LEU A 59 9.84 -1.59 -7.72
N PRO A 60 10.72 -2.23 -8.50
CA PRO A 60 11.97 -2.75 -7.98
C PRO A 60 12.85 -1.57 -7.57
N GLY A 61 13.12 -1.43 -6.27
CA GLY A 61 13.98 -0.36 -5.78
C GLY A 61 15.42 -0.52 -6.24
N THR A 62 16.08 0.62 -6.46
CA THR A 62 17.49 0.73 -6.83
C THR A 62 18.46 0.27 -5.72
N LYS A 63 17.98 0.07 -4.50
CA LYS A 63 18.74 -0.57 -3.42
C LYS A 63 18.15 -1.95 -3.16
N GLN A 64 19.02 -2.95 -3.25
CA GLN A 64 18.75 -4.36 -2.96
C GLN A 64 17.79 -4.46 -1.75
N ASP A 65 16.62 -5.05 -1.97
CA ASP A 65 15.55 -5.30 -0.97
C ASP A 65 14.52 -4.19 -0.68
N ILE A 66 14.61 -3.00 -1.29
CA ILE A 66 13.62 -1.93 -1.04
C ILE A 66 12.51 -1.97 -2.11
N PHE A 67 11.38 -2.62 -1.82
CA PHE A 67 10.20 -2.53 -2.68
C PHE A 67 9.51 -1.19 -2.50
N SER A 68 9.32 -0.45 -3.60
CA SER A 68 8.58 0.81 -3.59
C SER A 68 7.22 0.62 -4.24
N HIS A 69 6.16 1.12 -3.62
CA HIS A 69 4.82 1.10 -4.19
C HIS A 69 4.54 2.46 -4.80
N ARG A 70 4.00 2.52 -6.02
CA ARG A 70 3.58 3.77 -6.68
C ARG A 70 2.15 3.63 -7.18
N ARG A 71 1.35 4.68 -7.15
CA ARG A 71 0.03 4.68 -7.80
C ARG A 71 0.17 4.67 -9.33
N VAL A 72 -0.66 3.86 -9.99
CA VAL A 72 -0.79 3.83 -11.46
C VAL A 72 -2.12 4.52 -11.81
N GLU A 73 -2.07 5.47 -12.74
CA GLU A 73 -3.26 6.14 -13.29
C GLU A 73 -3.92 5.32 -14.40
#